data_AF-A0A2W4RV79-F1
#
_entry.id   AF-A0A2W4RV79-F1
#
_cell.length_a   1.000
_cell.length_b   1.000
_cell.length_c   1.000
_cell.angle_alpha   90.00
_cell.angle_beta   90.00
_cell.angle_gamma   90.00
#
_symmetry.space_group_name_H-M   'P 1'
#
loop_
_entity.id
_entity.type
_entity.pdbx_description
1 polymer ?
#
loop_
_entity_poly.entity_id
_entity_poly.type
_entity_poly.pdbx_seq_one_letter_code
_entity_poly.pdbx_strand_id
1 'polypeptide(L)'
;MKARRKSSSTPVARLARPAYEVRAKRFGPGDVQVELWQKRSPATPHITAPVRIAGLRGRNLELLESRISRHLKQVGVRLDLMPVDGVRADIDEDGALRLALFFRALAPMRNRDAMRLVAEGIEAMRGEGAQFCPEKA
;
A
#
# COMPACT_ATOMS: atom_id res chain seq x y z
N MET A 1 16.80 53.65 1.99
CA MET A 1 15.51 52.93 1.81
C MET A 1 15.71 51.80 0.80
N LYS A 2 15.78 50.54 1.25
CA LYS A 2 15.88 49.37 0.36
C LYS A 2 14.54 48.64 0.36
N ALA A 3 13.79 48.78 -0.73
CA ALA A 3 12.59 48.00 -0.99
C ALA A 3 12.99 46.54 -1.25
N ARG A 4 12.89 45.71 -0.22
CA ARG A 4 13.06 44.27 -0.31
C ARG A 4 11.85 43.72 -1.06
N ARG A 5 11.97 43.56 -2.39
CA ARG A 5 11.03 42.78 -3.20
C ARG A 5 10.98 41.37 -2.62
N LYS A 6 9.94 41.09 -1.83
CA LYS A 6 9.61 39.74 -1.38
C LYS A 6 9.11 39.01 -2.63
N SER A 7 10.00 38.27 -3.30
CA SER A 7 9.60 37.35 -4.34
C SER A 7 8.65 36.35 -3.70
N SER A 8 7.37 36.53 -3.97
CA SER A 8 6.34 35.53 -3.75
C SER A 8 6.66 34.34 -4.66
N SER A 9 7.45 33.40 -4.15
CA SER A 9 7.55 32.08 -4.76
C SER A 9 6.23 31.37 -4.52
N THR A 10 5.37 31.41 -5.54
CA THR A 10 4.13 30.66 -5.62
C THR A 10 4.42 29.18 -5.31
N PRO A 11 3.76 28.54 -4.32
CA PRO A 11 4.04 27.15 -3.97
C PRO A 11 3.26 26.19 -4.89
N VAL A 12 3.41 26.30 -6.21
CA VAL A 12 2.63 25.48 -7.17
C VAL A 12 3.31 24.13 -7.47
N ALA A 13 4.51 23.89 -6.95
CA ALA A 13 5.34 22.76 -7.38
C ALA A 13 6.20 22.13 -6.26
N ARG A 14 5.85 22.29 -4.97
CA ARG A 14 6.24 21.25 -4.00
C ARG A 14 5.34 20.05 -4.21
N LEU A 15 5.65 19.32 -5.27
CA LEU A 15 5.29 17.93 -5.58
C LEU A 15 3.90 17.54 -5.06
N ALA A 16 2.85 17.87 -5.81
CA ALA A 16 1.59 17.22 -5.61
C ALA A 16 1.84 15.70 -5.77
N ARG A 17 1.83 14.96 -4.67
CA ARG A 17 1.95 13.50 -4.67
C ARG A 17 0.56 12.87 -4.73
N PRO A 18 0.40 11.71 -5.37
CA PRO A 18 -0.85 10.96 -5.26
C PRO A 18 -1.09 10.61 -3.79
N ALA A 19 -2.33 10.82 -3.32
CA ALA A 19 -2.72 10.47 -1.96
C ALA A 19 -3.31 9.06 -1.94
N TYR A 20 -2.86 8.22 -1.00
CA TYR A 20 -3.32 6.84 -0.88
C TYR A 20 -3.87 6.57 0.51
N GLU A 21 -4.87 5.70 0.59
CA GLU A 21 -5.54 5.32 1.82
C GLU A 21 -5.72 3.81 1.86
N VAL A 22 -5.37 3.20 2.98
CA VAL A 22 -5.71 1.81 3.26
C VAL A 22 -7.00 1.78 4.06
N ARG A 23 -7.94 0.95 3.61
CA ARG A 23 -9.18 0.67 4.31
C ARG A 23 -9.18 -0.78 4.72
N ALA A 24 -9.31 -1.06 6.01
CA ALA A 24 -9.56 -2.40 6.49
C ALA A 24 -10.95 -2.45 7.11
N LYS A 25 -11.69 -3.53 6.81
CA LYS A 25 -13.04 -3.75 7.32
C LYS A 25 -13.19 -5.21 7.73
N ARG A 26 -13.86 -5.45 8.86
CA ARG A 26 -14.27 -6.78 9.32
C ARG A 26 -15.70 -7.04 8.86
N PHE A 27 -15.91 -8.16 8.17
CA PHE A 27 -17.24 -8.59 7.72
C PHE A 27 -17.81 -9.71 8.61
N GLY A 28 -16.95 -10.43 9.34
CA GLY A 28 -17.33 -11.45 10.30
C GLY A 28 -16.13 -12.00 11.07
N PRO A 29 -16.32 -13.05 11.89
CA PRO A 29 -15.23 -13.80 12.50
C PRO A 29 -14.35 -14.41 11.40
N GLY A 30 -13.05 -14.13 11.39
CA GLY A 30 -12.10 -14.56 10.34
C GLY A 30 -12.19 -13.79 9.00
N ASP A 31 -13.33 -13.20 8.67
CA ASP A 31 -13.49 -12.48 7.39
C ASP A 31 -13.08 -11.01 7.51
N VAL A 32 -11.79 -10.75 7.33
CA VAL A 32 -11.21 -9.40 7.24
C VAL A 32 -10.89 -9.08 5.78
N GLN A 33 -11.22 -7.86 5.37
CA GLN A 33 -10.86 -7.32 4.08
C GLN A 33 -9.95 -6.11 4.26
N VAL A 34 -8.88 -6.06 3.48
CA VAL A 34 -7.97 -4.91 3.39
C VAL A 34 -7.94 -4.45 1.95
N GLU A 35 -8.15 -3.16 1.74
CA GLU A 35 -8.20 -2.53 0.43
C GLU A 35 -7.28 -1.31 0.39
N LEU A 36 -6.67 -1.10 -0.76
CA LEU A 36 -5.90 0.09 -1.08
C LEU A 36 -6.72 0.98 -2.01
N TRP A 37 -6.84 2.25 -1.64
CA TRP A 37 -7.58 3.27 -2.35
C TRP A 37 -6.67 4.43 -2.72
N GLN A 38 -6.88 5.02 -3.89
CA GLN A 38 -6.26 6.27 -4.30
C GLN A 38 -7.27 7.39 -4.14
N LYS A 39 -6.89 8.44 -3.38
CA LYS A 39 -7.70 9.62 -3.13
C LYS A 39 -7.49 10.65 -4.23
N ARG A 40 -8.45 11.57 -4.32
CA ARG A 40 -8.25 12.81 -5.10
C ARG A 40 -7.07 13.55 -4.49
N SER A 41 -6.08 13.89 -5.30
CA SER A 41 -5.04 14.84 -4.91
C SER A 41 -4.78 15.81 -6.06
N PRO A 42 -4.09 16.93 -5.82
CA PRO A 42 -3.71 17.85 -6.90
C PRO A 42 -2.83 17.20 -7.99
N ALA A 43 -2.24 16.03 -7.68
CA ALA A 43 -1.45 15.21 -8.61
C ALA A 43 -2.30 14.34 -9.52
N THR A 44 -3.52 14.03 -9.09
CA THR A 44 -4.46 13.13 -9.75
C THR A 44 -5.79 13.84 -10.04
N PRO A 45 -5.77 14.93 -10.83
CA PRO A 45 -6.98 15.73 -11.08
C PRO A 45 -8.07 14.97 -11.83
N HIS A 46 -7.71 13.90 -12.54
CA HIS A 46 -8.63 12.99 -13.25
C HIS A 46 -9.42 12.06 -12.30
N ILE A 47 -8.99 11.91 -11.04
CA ILE A 47 -9.69 11.08 -10.06
C ILE A 47 -10.83 11.91 -9.46
N THR A 48 -12.08 11.55 -9.79
CA THR A 48 -13.30 12.22 -9.30
C THR A 48 -13.95 11.49 -8.11
N ALA A 49 -13.53 10.31 -7.75
CA ALA A 49 -13.91 9.67 -6.49
C ALA A 49 -12.75 8.78 -6.06
N PRO A 50 -12.61 8.45 -4.76
CA PRO A 50 -11.60 7.48 -4.34
C PRO A 50 -11.72 6.20 -5.19
N VAL A 51 -10.61 5.74 -5.79
CA VAL A 51 -10.59 4.55 -6.64
C VAL A 51 -9.92 3.41 -5.90
N ARG A 52 -10.54 2.22 -5.88
CA ARG A 52 -9.93 1.00 -5.35
C ARG A 52 -8.86 0.50 -6.30
N ILE A 53 -7.62 0.41 -5.83
CA ILE A 53 -6.45 -0.03 -6.61
C ILE A 53 -6.24 -1.54 -6.48
N ALA A 54 -6.31 -2.04 -5.25
CA ALA A 54 -6.09 -3.44 -4.92
C ALA A 54 -6.77 -3.80 -3.60
N GLY A 55 -6.89 -5.09 -3.30
CA GLY A 55 -7.32 -5.53 -1.99
C GLY A 55 -7.28 -7.05 -1.84
N LEU A 56 -7.21 -7.49 -0.58
CA LEU A 56 -7.17 -8.88 -0.18
C LEU A 56 -8.24 -9.13 0.88
N ARG A 57 -8.87 -10.30 0.86
CA ARG A 57 -9.96 -10.64 1.79
C ARG A 57 -9.88 -12.09 2.27
N GLY A 58 -10.33 -12.30 3.51
CA GLY A 58 -10.63 -13.61 4.08
C GLY A 58 -9.43 -14.54 4.02
N ARG A 59 -9.63 -15.75 3.47
CA ARG A 59 -8.62 -16.81 3.43
C ARG A 59 -7.27 -16.37 2.89
N ASN A 60 -7.22 -15.57 1.83
CA ASN A 60 -5.94 -15.14 1.26
C ASN A 60 -5.17 -14.20 2.20
N LEU A 61 -5.89 -13.42 3.01
CA LEU A 61 -5.30 -12.60 4.06
C LEU A 61 -4.83 -13.45 5.24
N GLU A 62 -5.63 -14.44 5.65
CA GLU A 62 -5.27 -15.39 6.74
C GLU A 62 -3.98 -16.18 6.41
N LEU A 63 -3.85 -16.65 5.16
CA LEU A 63 -2.69 -17.43 4.73
C LEU A 63 -1.34 -16.70 4.87
N LEU A 64 -1.36 -15.36 4.82
CA LEU A 64 -0.18 -14.50 4.93
C LEU A 64 -0.34 -13.45 6.04
N GLU A 65 -1.17 -13.72 7.04
CA GLU A 65 -1.60 -12.73 8.04
C GLU A 65 -0.41 -12.08 8.73
N SER A 66 0.56 -12.87 9.20
CA SER A 66 1.75 -12.36 9.89
C SER A 66 2.59 -11.42 9.02
N ARG A 67 2.67 -11.67 7.70
CA ARG A 67 3.44 -10.85 6.76
C ARG A 67 2.69 -9.58 6.41
N ILE A 68 1.41 -9.70 6.03
CA ILE A 68 0.58 -8.55 5.68
C ILE A 68 0.40 -7.63 6.89
N SER A 69 0.20 -8.19 8.08
CA SER A 69 0.16 -7.42 9.33
C SER A 69 1.47 -6.67 9.58
N ARG A 70 2.63 -7.25 9.26
CA ARG A 70 3.91 -6.54 9.36
C ARG A 70 3.99 -5.34 8.41
N HIS A 71 3.63 -5.53 7.14
CA HIS A 71 3.63 -4.44 6.15
C HIS A 71 2.62 -3.35 6.48
N LEU A 72 1.42 -3.73 6.93
CA LEU A 72 0.41 -2.79 7.40
C LEU A 72 0.91 -2.01 8.62
N LYS A 73 1.54 -2.67 9.60
CA LYS A 73 2.15 -2.00 10.76
C LYS A 73 3.26 -1.03 10.36
N GLN A 74 4.05 -1.33 9.32
CA GLN A 74 5.08 -0.43 8.79
C GLN A 74 4.49 0.86 8.21
N VAL A 75 3.30 0.80 7.62
CA VAL A 75 2.57 1.96 7.09
C VAL A 75 1.59 2.57 8.10
N GLY A 76 1.67 2.19 9.38
CA GLY A 76 0.83 2.75 10.45
C GLY A 76 -0.55 2.12 10.62
N VAL A 77 -0.88 1.06 9.88
CA VAL A 77 -2.16 0.34 9.98
C VAL A 77 -2.01 -0.88 10.89
N ARG A 78 -2.77 -0.94 12.00
CA ARG A 78 -2.80 -2.12 12.87
C ARG A 78 -4.14 -2.84 12.77
N LEU A 79 -4.15 -4.03 12.17
CA LEU A 79 -5.35 -4.87 12.07
C LEU A 79 -5.81 -5.41 13.43
N ASP A 80 -4.87 -5.64 14.35
CA ASP A 80 -5.15 -6.17 15.70
C ASP A 80 -6.02 -5.22 16.54
N LEU A 81 -5.91 -3.91 16.29
CA LEU A 81 -6.62 -2.86 17.02
C LEU A 81 -7.78 -2.27 16.19
N MET A 82 -8.21 -2.98 15.15
CA MET A 82 -9.21 -2.46 14.22
C MET A 82 -10.60 -2.38 14.89
N PRO A 83 -11.24 -1.20 14.88
CA PRO A 83 -12.63 -1.04 15.35
C PRO A 83 -13.63 -1.89 14.55
N VAL A 84 -14.83 -2.07 15.10
CA VAL A 84 -15.93 -2.81 14.42
C VAL A 84 -16.28 -2.16 13.07
N ASP A 85 -16.24 -0.82 12.99
CA ASP A 85 -16.51 -0.07 11.76
C ASP A 85 -15.36 -0.11 10.73
N GLY A 86 -14.24 -0.72 11.09
CA GLY A 86 -13.00 -0.77 10.29
C GLY A 86 -12.01 0.35 10.63
N VAL A 87 -10.88 0.35 9.92
CA VAL A 87 -9.86 1.41 10.02
C VAL A 87 -9.58 2.00 8.65
N ARG A 88 -9.31 3.30 8.63
CA ARG A 88 -8.80 4.02 7.45
C ARG A 88 -7.54 4.77 7.87
N ALA A 89 -6.48 4.61 7.10
CA ALA A 89 -5.23 5.33 7.33
C ALA A 89 -4.66 5.83 6.01
N ASP A 90 -4.23 7.09 6.00
CA ASP A 90 -3.44 7.63 4.90
C ASP A 90 -2.04 7.01 4.95
N ILE A 91 -1.52 6.64 3.78
CA ILE A 91 -0.21 6.03 3.64
C ILE A 91 0.61 6.77 2.58
N ASP A 92 1.92 6.63 2.69
CA ASP A 92 2.86 7.15 1.71
C ASP A 92 2.79 6.36 0.39
N GLU A 93 3.30 6.98 -0.68
CA GLU A 93 3.30 6.39 -2.02
C GLU A 93 4.11 5.10 -2.10
N ASP A 94 5.30 5.05 -1.48
CA ASP A 94 6.13 3.84 -1.47
C ASP A 94 5.43 2.68 -0.75
N GLY A 95 4.81 2.95 0.40
CA GLY A 95 3.96 2.01 1.11
C GLY A 95 2.77 1.52 0.26
N ALA A 96 2.12 2.44 -0.46
CA ALA A 96 0.97 2.14 -1.30
C ALA A 96 1.34 1.26 -2.50
N LEU A 97 2.40 1.58 -3.21
CA LEU A 97 2.87 0.80 -4.35
C LEU A 97 3.24 -0.63 -3.94
N ARG A 98 3.90 -0.78 -2.79
CA ARG A 98 4.22 -2.10 -2.23
C ARG A 98 2.96 -2.90 -1.94
N LEU A 99 2.04 -2.33 -1.17
CA LEU A 99 0.78 -3.01 -0.84
C LEU A 99 -0.04 -3.34 -2.10
N ALA A 100 -0.05 -2.44 -3.09
CA ALA A 100 -0.71 -2.67 -4.37
C ALA A 100 -0.14 -3.88 -5.09
N LEU A 101 1.20 -4.00 -5.15
CA LEU A 101 1.88 -5.12 -5.78
C LEU A 101 1.59 -6.43 -5.06
N PHE A 102 1.70 -6.45 -3.72
CA PHE A 102 1.33 -7.62 -2.91
C PHE A 102 -0.10 -8.06 -3.17
N PHE A 103 -1.06 -7.15 -3.01
CA PHE A 103 -2.47 -7.49 -3.15
C PHE A 103 -2.81 -7.95 -4.56
N ARG A 104 -2.27 -7.30 -5.60
CA ARG A 104 -2.52 -7.71 -6.98
C ARG A 104 -1.90 -9.06 -7.31
N ALA A 105 -0.68 -9.32 -6.86
CA ALA A 105 -0.02 -10.61 -7.09
C ALA A 105 -0.74 -11.73 -6.35
N LEU A 106 -1.16 -11.50 -5.09
CA LEU A 106 -1.73 -12.53 -4.22
C LEU A 106 -3.23 -12.76 -4.41
N ALA A 107 -3.99 -11.76 -4.89
CA ALA A 107 -5.43 -11.86 -5.08
C ALA A 107 -5.89 -13.06 -5.95
N PRO A 108 -5.28 -13.38 -7.10
CA PRO A 108 -5.69 -14.52 -7.91
C PRO A 108 -5.25 -15.87 -7.33
N MET A 109 -4.37 -15.90 -6.33
CA MET A 109 -3.79 -17.14 -5.83
C MET A 109 -4.70 -17.82 -4.80
N ARG A 110 -4.67 -19.15 -4.81
CA ARG A 110 -5.42 -20.00 -3.87
C ARG A 110 -4.54 -21.03 -3.15
N ASN A 111 -3.29 -21.19 -3.59
CA ASN A 111 -2.32 -22.12 -3.03
C ASN A 111 -1.37 -21.35 -2.09
N ARG A 112 -1.30 -21.78 -0.83
CA ARG A 112 -0.49 -21.14 0.22
C ARG A 112 1.01 -21.10 -0.12
N ASP A 113 1.56 -22.17 -0.68
CA ASP A 113 2.99 -22.27 -0.93
C ASP A 113 3.40 -21.36 -2.09
N ALA A 114 2.57 -21.29 -3.15
CA ALA A 114 2.74 -20.33 -4.24
C ALA A 114 2.64 -18.87 -3.75
N MET A 115 1.64 -18.59 -2.90
CA MET A 115 1.48 -17.27 -2.29
C MET A 115 2.70 -16.88 -1.44
N ARG A 116 3.24 -17.82 -0.67
CA ARG A 116 4.41 -17.60 0.16
C ARG A 116 5.65 -17.32 -0.70
N LEU A 117 5.90 -18.11 -1.73
CA LEU A 117 7.04 -17.92 -2.63
C LEU A 117 6.99 -16.56 -3.34
N VAL A 118 5.82 -16.15 -3.83
CA VAL A 118 5.67 -14.85 -4.48
C VAL A 118 5.77 -13.70 -3.50
N ALA A 119 5.21 -13.84 -2.30
CA ALA A 119 5.40 -12.84 -1.25
C ALA A 119 6.88 -12.69 -0.88
N GLU A 120 7.61 -13.80 -0.72
CA GLU A 120 9.04 -13.80 -0.45
C GLU A 120 9.84 -13.18 -1.59
N GLY A 121 9.52 -13.49 -2.85
CA GLY A 121 10.15 -12.86 -4.02
C GLY A 121 9.94 -11.34 -4.05
N ILE A 122 8.71 -10.86 -3.82
CA ILE A 122 8.40 -9.43 -3.74
C ILE A 122 9.17 -8.75 -2.59
N GLU A 123 9.35 -9.45 -1.46
CA GLU A 123 10.16 -8.94 -0.34
C GLU A 123 11.66 -8.95 -0.65
N ALA A 124 12.18 -9.95 -1.35
CA ALA A 124 13.59 -10.08 -1.70
C ALA A 124 14.03 -9.00 -2.71
N MET A 125 13.17 -8.69 -3.69
CA MET A 125 13.39 -7.59 -4.65
C MET A 125 13.58 -6.23 -3.97
N ARG A 126 13.12 -6.07 -2.71
CA ARG A 126 13.32 -4.85 -1.90
C ARG A 126 14.73 -4.72 -1.33
N GLY A 127 15.46 -5.83 -1.17
CA GLY A 127 16.84 -5.86 -0.67
C GLY A 127 17.89 -5.80 -1.78
N GLU A 128 17.57 -6.34 -2.96
CA GLU A 128 18.52 -6.50 -4.06
C GLU A 128 18.45 -5.35 -5.07
N GLY A 129 18.98 -4.21 -4.67
CA GLY A 129 19.72 -3.36 -5.60
C GLY A 129 21.09 -3.95 -5.97
N ALA A 130 21.48 -5.10 -5.41
CA ALA A 130 22.67 -5.85 -5.79
C ALA A 130 22.48 -7.34 -5.45
N GLN A 131 22.95 -8.20 -6.37
CA GLN A 131 23.11 -9.66 -6.25
C GLN A 131 22.05 -10.60 -6.86
N PHE A 132 21.40 -10.21 -7.97
CA PHE A 132 21.11 -11.21 -9.01
C PHE A 132 22.35 -11.39 -9.89
N CYS A 133 23.31 -12.21 -9.46
CA CYS A 133 24.27 -12.85 -10.36
C CYS A 133 23.68 -14.19 -10.77
N PRO A 134 23.30 -14.41 -12.03
CA PRO A 134 22.93 -15.74 -12.50
C PRO A 134 24.20 -16.59 -12.55
N GLU A 135 24.34 -17.53 -11.60
CA GLU A 135 25.30 -18.62 -11.73
C GLU A 135 24.80 -19.52 -12.87
N LYS A 136 25.62 -19.61 -13.93
CA LYS A 136 25.33 -20.43 -15.10
C LYS A 136 25.63 -21.91 -14.83
N ALA A 137 24.70 -22.72 -15.30
CA ALA A 137 24.73 -24.13 -15.73
C ALA A 137 26.07 -24.86 -15.74
#